data_AF-A0A391NYI2-F1
#
_entry.id   AF-A0A391NYI2-F1
#
_cell.length_a   1.000
_cell.length_b   1.000
_cell.length_c   1.000
_cell.angle_alpha   90.00
_cell.angle_beta   90.00
_cell.angle_gamma   90.00
#
_symmetry.space_group_name_H-M   'P 1'
#
loop_
_entity.id
_entity.type
_entity.pdbx_description
1 polymer ?
#
loop_
_entity_poly.entity_id
_entity_poly.type
_entity_poly.pdbx_seq_one_letter_code
_entity_poly.pdbx_strand_id
1 'polypeptide(L)' 'MGMDFNFSEGFMHDLMEILKECDKRNESCGRLTFAFGEDILNVDIEFSVEEKAEEVDA' A
#
# COMPACT_ATOMS: atom_id res chain seq x y z
N MET A 1 -5.76 -21.46 11.64
CA MET A 1 -4.61 -21.09 10.79
C MET A 1 -4.41 -19.60 10.97
N GLY A 2 -3.38 -19.21 11.73
CA GLY A 2 -2.95 -17.82 11.81
C GLY A 2 -1.95 -17.54 10.70
N MET A 3 -1.96 -16.33 10.15
CA MET A 3 -0.97 -15.88 9.17
C MET A 3 0.42 -15.91 9.81
N ASP A 4 1.42 -16.41 9.09
CA ASP A 4 2.82 -16.45 9.58
C ASP A 4 3.27 -15.02 9.89
N PHE A 5 3.82 -14.78 11.08
CA PHE A 5 4.26 -13.45 11.53
C PHE A 5 5.28 -12.85 10.56
N ASN A 6 6.16 -13.67 10.00
CA ASN A 6 7.16 -13.23 9.03
C ASN A 6 6.54 -12.80 7.70
N PHE A 7 5.42 -13.42 7.29
CA PHE A 7 4.67 -13.01 6.12
C PHE A 7 4.00 -11.65 6.34
N SER A 8 3.45 -11.42 7.54
CA SER A 8 2.79 -10.15 7.85
C SER A 8 3.75 -8.95 7.92
N GLU A 9 4.98 -9.14 8.39
CA GLU A 9 5.98 -8.06 8.44
C GLU A 9 6.47 -7.69 7.04
N GLY A 10 6.85 -8.69 6.22
CA GLY A 10 7.24 -8.46 4.83
C GLY A 10 6.14 -7.78 4.01
N PHE A 11 4.89 -8.23 4.18
CA PHE A 11 3.73 -7.62 3.53
C PHE A 11 3.57 -6.13 3.90
N MET A 12 3.75 -5.78 5.19
CA MET A 12 3.65 -4.39 5.64
C MET A 12 4.78 -3.50 5.08
N HIS A 13 5.98 -4.05 4.91
CA HIS A 13 7.09 -3.34 4.28
C HIS A 13 6.81 -3.05 2.80
N ASP A 14 6.37 -4.05 2.04
CA ASP A 14 6.03 -3.89 0.62
C ASP A 14 4.89 -2.88 0.42
N LEU A 15 3.88 -2.92 1.31
CA LEU A 15 2.77 -1.96 1.32
C LEU A 15 3.26 -0.52 1.55
N MET A 16 4.17 -0.31 2.50
CA MET A 16 4.74 1.01 2.79
C MET A 16 5.58 1.57 1.64
N GLU A 17 6.32 0.73 0.91
CA GLU A 17 7.08 1.17 -0.26
C GLU A 17 6.16 1.63 -1.38
N ILE A 18 5.07 0.90 -1.64
CA ILE A 18 4.09 1.29 -2.64
C ILE A 18 3.41 2.60 -2.27
N LEU A 19 3.01 2.76 -1.01
CA LEU A 19 2.44 4.02 -0.52
C LEU A 19 3.36 5.22 -0.79
N LYS A 20 4.67 5.06 -0.55
CA LYS A 20 5.65 6.12 -0.84
C LYS A 20 5.80 6.40 -2.33
N GLU A 21 5.74 5.38 -3.18
CA GLU A 21 5.81 5.56 -4.64
C GLU A 21 4.54 6.19 -5.21
N CYS A 22 3.36 5.79 -4.71
CA CYS A 22 2.08 6.40 -5.05
C CYS A 22 2.05 7.89 -4.67
N ASP A 23 2.52 8.24 -3.45
CA ASP A 23 2.64 9.62 -2.98
C ASP A 23 3.57 10.47 -3.86
N LYS A 24 4.76 9.94 -4.20
CA LYS A 24 5.69 10.61 -5.13
C LYS A 24 5.10 10.87 -6.51
N ARG A 25 4.20 10.00 -6.98
CA ARG A 25 3.58 10.07 -8.32
C ARG A 25 2.24 10.80 -8.31
N ASN A 26 1.76 11.21 -7.13
CA ASN A 26 0.41 11.73 -6.94
C ASN A 26 -0.67 10.78 -7.49
N GLU A 27 -0.45 9.46 -7.30
CA GLU A 27 -1.36 8.40 -7.69
C GLU A 27 -2.18 7.96 -6.47
N SER A 28 -3.50 7.86 -6.63
CA SER A 28 -4.42 7.44 -5.56
C SER A 28 -4.62 5.92 -5.48
N CYS A 29 -3.92 5.14 -6.30
CA CYS A 29 -4.05 3.69 -6.32
C CYS A 29 -2.73 3.00 -6.65
N GLY A 30 -2.61 1.76 -6.18
CA GLY A 30 -1.50 0.88 -6.46
C GLY A 30 -1.97 -0.57 -6.59
N ARG A 31 -1.14 -1.41 -7.21
CA ARG A 31 -1.40 -2.85 -7.32
C ARG A 31 -0.23 -3.63 -6.73
N LEU A 32 -0.54 -4.52 -5.79
CA LEU A 32 0.36 -5.55 -5.32
C LEU A 32 0.10 -6.84 -6.08
N THR A 33 1.16 -7.50 -6.53
CA THR A 33 1.10 -8.82 -7.17
C THR A 33 2.00 -9.78 -6.40
N PHE A 34 1.41 -10.80 -5.79
CA PHE A 34 2.13 -11.86 -5.10
C PHE A 34 2.09 -13.14 -5.95
N ALA A 35 3.24 -13.78 -6.12
CA ALA A 35 3.34 -15.07 -6.78
C ALA A 35 3.69 -16.16 -5.77
N PHE A 36 2.87 -17.21 -5.71
CA PHE A 36 3.04 -18.38 -4.86
C PHE A 36 3.22 -19.62 -5.74
N GLY A 37 4.41 -19.78 -6.32
CA GLY A 37 4.65 -20.80 -7.33
C GLY A 37 3.91 -20.46 -8.62
N GLU A 38 2.89 -21.25 -8.98
CA GLU A 38 2.04 -21.01 -10.16
C GLU A 38 0.83 -20.12 -9.86
N ASP A 39 0.49 -19.95 -8.58
CA ASP A 39 -0.66 -19.14 -8.16
C ASP A 39 -0.28 -17.66 -8.08
N ILE A 40 -1.19 -16.78 -8.52
CA ILE A 40 -1.02 -15.33 -8.49
C ILE A 40 -2.15 -14.70 -7.69
N LEU A 41 -1.80 -13.91 -6.69
CA LEU A 41 -2.73 -13.05 -5.95
C LEU A 41 -2.47 -11.59 -6.34
N ASN A 42 -3.48 -10.97 -6.98
CA ASN A 42 -3.48 -9.55 -7.26
C ASN A 42 -4.32 -8.84 -6.20
N VAL A 43 -3.76 -7.79 -5.59
CA VAL A 43 -4.43 -6.94 -4.63
C VAL A 43 -4.40 -5.52 -5.17
N ASP A 44 -5.56 -5.03 -5.58
CA ASP A 44 -5.76 -3.63 -5.91
C ASP A 44 -5.95 -2.84 -4.61
N ILE A 45 -5.20 -1.75 -4.46
CA ILE A 45 -5.25 -0.90 -3.29
C ILE A 45 -5.58 0.52 -3.73
N GLU A 46 -6.64 1.06 -3.17
CA GLU A 46 -7.05 2.45 -3.35
C GLU A 46 -6.77 3.21 -2.05
N PHE A 47 -6.16 4.38 -2.19
CA PHE A 47 -5.81 5.25 -1.08
C PHE A 47 -6.57 6.57 -1.23
N SER A 48 -7.23 6.99 -0.17
CA SER A 48 -7.74 8.36 -0.03
C SER A 48 -6.76 9.13 0.85
N VAL A 49 -6.10 10.15 0.28
CA VAL A 49 -5.36 11.11 1.09
C VAL A 49 -6.39 12.06 1.71
N GLU A 50 -6.50 12.07 3.03
CA GLU A 50 -7.16 13.20 3.71
C GLU A 50 -6.29 14.43 3.47
N GLU A 51 -6.77 15.34 2.60
CA GLU A 51 -6.19 16.68 2.49
C GLU A 51 -6.21 17.30 3.89
N LYS A 52 -5.04 17.45 4.51
CA LYS A 52 -4.92 18.26 5.71
C LYS A 52 -5.32 19.68 5.31
N ALA A 53 -6.46 20.14 5.81
CA ALA A 53 -6.88 21.52 5.67
C ALA A 53 -5.69 22.40 6.05
N GLU A 54 -5.18 23.18 5.09
CA GLU A 54 -4.24 24.25 5.38
C GLU A 54 -4.94 25.17 6.39
N GLU A 55 -4.46 25.20 7.64
CA GLU A 55 -4.78 26.27 8.56
C GLU A 55 -4.19 27.55 7.95
N VAL A 56 -5.02 28.24 7.17
CA VAL A 56 -4.75 29.60 6.73
C VAL A 56 -4.92 30.47 7.98
N ASP A 57 -3.82 30.72 8.68
CA ASP A 57 -3.75 31.76 9.71
C ASP A 57 -4.17 33.10 9.07
N ALA A 58 -5.27 33.66 9.56
CA ALA A 58 -5.86 34.93 9.14
C ALA A 58 -5.59 36.04 10.16
#